data_AF-F0W5G3-F1
#
_entry.id   AF-F0W5G3-F1
#
_cell.length_a   1.000
_cell.length_b   1.000
_cell.length_c   1.000
_cell.angle_alpha   90.00
_cell.angle_beta   90.00
_cell.angle_gamma   90.00
#
_symmetry.space_group_name_H-M   'P 1'
#
loop_
_entity.id
_entity.type
_entity.pdbx_description
1 polymer ?
#
loop_
_entity_poly.entity_id
_entity_poly.type
_entity_poly.pdbx_seq_one_letter_code
_entity_poly.pdbx_strand_id
1 'polypeptide(L)' 'MESLRRESIALYRKIFRETRRLKPHERDYYRLFARGGFIGHSDEIDPARIKEIHERVLQDMEWILKKYTGKGLSSQ' A
#
# COMPACT_ATOMS: atom_id res chain seq x y z
N MET A 1 -19.46 -3.34 -2.11
CA MET A 1 -18.94 -2.01 -2.50
C MET A 1 -18.43 -1.23 -1.29
N GLU A 2 -19.25 -1.00 -0.25
CA GLU A 2 -18.86 -0.30 0.99
C GLU A 2 -17.63 -0.92 1.69
N SER A 3 -17.55 -2.26 1.74
CA SER A 3 -16.44 -2.99 2.38
C SER A 3 -15.09 -2.76 1.69
N LEU A 4 -15.03 -2.92 0.36
CA LEU A 4 -13.81 -2.76 -0.44
C LEU A 4 -13.25 -1.33 -0.38
N ARG A 5 -14.12 -0.32 -0.29
CA ARG A 5 -13.69 1.08 -0.09
C ARG A 5 -13.01 1.24 1.27
N ARG A 6 -13.59 0.68 2.34
CA ARG A 6 -12.99 0.71 3.68
C ARG A 6 -11.66 -0.02 3.72
N GLU A 7 -11.58 -1.18 3.07
CA GLU A 7 -10.34 -1.96 2.93
C GLU A 7 -9.26 -1.17 2.18
N SER A 8 -9.61 -0.48 1.09
CA SER A 8 -8.68 0.38 0.33
C SER A 8 -8.11 1.51 1.20
N ILE A 9 -8.95 2.15 2.02
CA ILE A 9 -8.53 3.21 2.96
C ILE A 9 -7.64 2.62 4.06
N ALA A 10 -7.98 1.43 4.59
CA ALA A 10 -7.17 0.74 5.58
C ALA A 10 -5.79 0.37 5.03
N LEU A 11 -5.73 -0.09 3.78
CA LEU A 11 -4.49 -0.39 3.06
C LEU A 11 -3.64 0.86 2.86
N TYR A 12 -4.24 1.98 2.42
CA TYR A 12 -3.53 3.25 2.30
C TYR A 12 -2.93 3.71 3.65
N ARG A 13 -3.69 3.61 4.74
CA ARG A 13 -3.18 3.90 6.09
C ARG A 13 -2.06 2.95 6.50
N LYS A 14 -2.16 1.66 6.14
CA LYS A 14 -1.11 0.65 6.39
C LYS A 14 0.18 1.04 5.68
N ILE A 15 0.15 1.48 4.42
CA ILE A 15 1.34 1.99 3.70
C ILE A 15 2.01 3.11 4.49
N PHE A 16 1.24 4.10 4.96
CA PHE A 16 1.80 5.24 5.70
C PHE A 16 2.41 4.88 7.05
N ARG A 17 1.89 3.82 7.69
CA ARG A 17 2.42 3.26 8.93
C ARG A 17 3.72 2.49 8.67
N GLU A 18 3.71 1.54 7.74
CA GLU A 18 4.87 0.69 7.47
C GLU A 18 6.05 1.48 6.88
N THR A 19 5.78 2.49 6.04
CA THR A 19 6.83 3.37 5.50
C THR A 19 7.58 4.16 6.57
N ARG A 20 7.07 4.28 7.80
CA ARG A 20 7.82 4.90 8.93
C ARG A 20 9.06 4.09 9.33
N ARG A 21 9.12 2.81 8.94
CA ARG A 21 10.28 1.93 9.15
C ARG A 21 11.40 2.22 8.16
N LEU A 22 11.12 2.96 7.10
CA LEU A 22 12.10 3.34 6.08
C LEU A 22 12.82 4.63 6.47
N LYS A 23 14.01 4.83 5.88
CA LYS A 23 14.74 6.10 5.95
C LYS A 23 13.93 7.22 5.25
N PRO A 24 14.18 8.51 5.57
CA PRO A 24 13.34 9.61 5.10
C PRO A 24 13.14 9.67 3.58
N HIS A 25 14.21 9.51 2.80
CA HIS A 25 14.15 9.58 1.34
C HIS A 25 13.26 8.48 0.74
N GLU A 26 13.45 7.22 1.15
CA GLU A 26 12.67 6.08 0.70
C GLU A 26 11.22 6.18 1.17
N ARG A 27 11.00 6.59 2.42
CA ARG A 27 9.66 6.80 2.99
C ARG A 27 8.87 7.80 2.15
N ASP A 28 9.47 8.94 1.84
CA ASP A 28 8.77 10.02 1.16
C ASP A 28 8.50 9.65 -0.31
N TYR A 29 9.46 8.98 -0.97
CA TYR A 29 9.26 8.39 -2.31
C TYR A 29 8.06 7.43 -2.35
N TYR A 30 8.02 6.43 -1.48
CA TYR A 30 6.95 5.43 -1.50
C TYR A 30 5.59 5.99 -1.05
N ARG A 31 5.56 7.04 -0.23
CA ARG A 31 4.32 7.76 0.10
C ARG A 31 3.76 8.52 -1.09
N LEU A 32 4.62 9.18 -1.87
CA LEU A 32 4.21 9.86 -3.10
C LEU A 32 3.71 8.85 -4.13
N PHE A 33 4.43 7.74 -4.31
CA PHE A 33 4.03 6.64 -5.19
C PHE A 33 2.65 6.08 -4.80
N ALA A 34 2.43 5.79 -3.51
CA ALA A 34 1.15 5.30 -3.01
C ALA A 34 0.01 6.31 -3.18
N ARG A 35 0.29 7.61 -3.02
CA ARG A 35 -0.69 8.66 -3.29
C ARG A 35 -1.08 8.70 -4.77
N GLY A 36 -0.10 8.59 -5.67
CA GLY A 36 -0.34 8.52 -7.11
C GLY A 36 -1.22 7.33 -7.49
N GLY A 37 -0.89 6.13 -6.99
CA GLY A 37 -1.70 4.93 -7.22
C GLY A 37 -3.13 5.06 -6.68
N PHE A 38 -3.30 5.62 -5.47
CA PHE A 38 -4.63 5.78 -4.88
C PHE A 38 -5.53 6.74 -5.68
N ILE A 39 -4.96 7.83 -6.23
CA ILE A 39 -5.70 8.76 -7.09
C ILE A 39 -5.98 8.11 -8.46
N GLY A 40 -4.98 7.43 -9.05
CA GLY A 40 -5.10 6.79 -10.36
C GLY A 40 -6.12 5.66 -10.43
N HIS A 41 -6.46 5.04 -9.29
CA HIS A 41 -7.48 3.99 -9.19
C HIS A 41 -8.78 4.47 -8.51
N SER A 42 -9.00 5.78 -8.39
CA SER A 42 -10.17 6.31 -7.67
C SER A 42 -11.52 6.03 -8.36
N ASP A 43 -11.51 5.93 -9.69
CA ASP A 43 -12.69 5.59 -10.51
C ASP A 43 -12.86 4.08 -10.73
N GLU A 44 -11.97 3.25 -10.16
CA GLU A 44 -12.09 1.79 -10.26
C GLU A 44 -13.27 1.29 -9.42
N ILE A 45 -14.20 0.60 -10.08
CA ILE A 45 -15.42 0.08 -9.47
C ILE A 45 -15.53 -1.44 -9.57
N ASP A 46 -14.70 -2.10 -10.40
CA ASP A 46 -14.70 -3.56 -10.53
C ASP A 46 -14.12 -4.20 -9.26
N PRO A 47 -14.93 -4.95 -8.48
CA PRO A 47 -14.47 -5.61 -7.27
C PRO A 47 -13.28 -6.57 -7.49
N ALA A 48 -13.21 -7.24 -8.64
CA ALA A 48 -12.11 -8.15 -8.94
C ALA A 48 -10.81 -7.36 -9.13
N ARG A 49 -10.88 -6.28 -9.90
CA ARG A 49 -9.74 -5.40 -10.15
C ARG A 49 -9.23 -4.72 -8.88
N ILE A 50 -10.13 -4.24 -8.02
CA ILE A 50 -9.77 -3.65 -6.72
C ILE A 50 -8.99 -4.67 -5.86
N LYS A 51 -9.44 -5.93 -5.82
CA LYS A 51 -8.75 -6.99 -5.06
C LYS A 51 -7.36 -7.28 -5.62
N GLU A 52 -7.21 -7.39 -6.94
CA GLU A 52 -5.90 -7.57 -7.57
C GLU A 52 -4.93 -6.44 -7.22
N ILE A 53 -5.40 -5.19 -7.23
CA ILE A 53 -4.61 -4.03 -6.84
C ILE A 53 -4.19 -4.15 -5.37
N HIS A 54 -5.11 -4.55 -4.47
CA HIS A 54 -4.79 -4.74 -3.05
C HIS A 54 -3.72 -5.81 -2.84
N GLU A 55 -3.85 -6.95 -3.50
CA GLU A 55 -2.88 -8.05 -3.44
C GLU A 55 -1.51 -7.60 -3.95
N ARG A 56 -1.46 -6.89 -5.08
CA ARG A 56 -0.23 -6.34 -5.62
C ARG A 56 0.44 -5.39 -4.64
N VAL A 57 -0.32 -4.47 -4.06
CA VAL A 57 0.20 -3.51 -3.07
C VAL A 57 0.77 -4.22 -1.85
N LEU A 58 0.12 -5.29 -1.36
CA LEU A 58 0.63 -6.08 -0.24
C LEU A 58 1.95 -6.78 -0.59
N GLN A 59 2.06 -7.34 -1.80
CA GLN A 59 3.31 -7.95 -2.29
C GLN A 59 4.43 -6.91 -2.43
N ASP A 60 4.13 -5.74 -2.98
CA ASP A 60 5.08 -4.65 -3.12
C ASP A 60 5.56 -4.17 -1.74
N MET A 61 4.64 -3.97 -0.80
CA MET A 61 4.98 -3.60 0.59
C MET A 61 5.89 -4.64 1.24
N GLU A 62 5.59 -5.93 1.08
CA GLU A 62 6.42 -7.02 1.61
C GLU A 62 7.84 -6.95 1.07
N TRP A 63 7.98 -6.82 -0.25
CA TRP A 63 9.27 -6.76 -0.93
C TRP A 63 10.06 -5.50 -0.55
N ILE A 64 9.42 -4.33 -0.53
CA ILE A 64 10.05 -3.05 -0.16
C ILE A 64 10.56 -3.12 1.29
N LEU A 65 9.74 -3.58 2.24
CA LEU A 65 10.15 -3.66 3.64
C LEU A 65 11.30 -4.65 3.84
N LYS A 66 11.26 -5.82 3.19
CA LYS A 66 12.38 -6.76 3.19
C LYS A 66 13.65 -6.12 2.65
N LYS A 67 13.56 -5.45 1.50
CA LYS A 67 14.69 -4.80 0.83
C LYS A 67 15.38 -3.75 1.71
N TYR A 68 14.62 -2.88 2.38
CA TYR A 68 15.18 -1.73 3.09
C TYR A 68 15.33 -1.92 4.60
N THR A 69 14.62 -2.87 5.21
CA THR A 69 14.62 -3.08 6.67
C THR A 69 15.08 -4.48 7.08
N GLY A 70 15.30 -5.39 6.12
CA GLY A 70 15.59 -6.81 6.39
C GLY A 70 14.41 -7.59 6.98
N LYS A 71 13.25 -6.95 7.17
CA LYS A 71 12.03 -7.52 7.75
C LYS A 71 10.85 -7.22 6.84
N GLY A 72 9.98 -8.21 6.62
CA GLY A 72 8.74 -8.04 5.83
C GLY A 72 7.68 -7.18 6.52
N LEU A 73 6.47 -7.24 5.97
CA LEU A 73 5.27 -6.79 6.64
C LEU A 73 5.19 -7.48 8.00
N SER A 74 5.00 -6.68 9.04
CA SER A 74 4.69 -7.24 10.34
C SER A 74 3.31 -7.88 10.24
N SER A 75 3.25 -9.19 10.48
CA SER A 75 2.01 -9.86 10.85
C SER A 75 1.54 -9.20 12.15
N GLN A 76 0.48 -8.39 12.08
CA GLN A 76 -0.28 -7.99 13.27
C GLN A 76 -1.24 -9.12 13.61
#